data_AF-A0A812S3F1-F1
#
_entry.id   AF-A0A812S3F1-F1
#
_cell.length_a   1.000
_cell.length_b   1.000
_cell.length_c   1.000
_cell.angle_alpha   90.00
_cell.angle_beta   90.00
_cell.angle_gamma   90.00
#
_symmetry.space_group_name_H-M   'P 1'
#
loop_
_entity.id
_entity.type
_entity.pdbx_description
1 polymer ?
#
loop_
_entity_poly.entity_id
_entity_poly.type
_entity_poly.pdbx_seq_one_letter_code
_entity_poly.pdbx_strand_id
1 'polypeptide(L)'
;MQVSTQRAAKRLAPCTPCWEFQVQAPDMWMQYPADAGRCLEEAYQAWKSTCTVCIHQYEYVIDFRWMTQTNQATGKGRPIRRTEDTERHAADPDSDASDMQERDARQREMKQLSDWNMQLQEQLAAERDQHELDIARLRAAREMHQGAAGCAERLQWQRDHEFISHQQAEKAMKDEISSLNEWIANLQYQLDEERSQKEHVAEELRRLRHDFRSEQVGMSVCFL
;
A
#
# COMPACT_ATOMS: atom_id res chain seq x y z
N MET A 1 78.72 27.67 55.00
CA MET A 1 78.13 27.49 53.66
C MET A 1 76.65 27.22 53.82
N GLN A 2 75.80 28.23 53.63
CA GLN A 2 74.34 28.10 53.72
C GLN A 2 73.78 27.90 52.31
N VAL A 3 73.16 26.75 52.06
CA VAL A 3 72.47 26.48 50.78
C VAL A 3 71.03 26.99 50.94
N SER A 4 70.74 28.12 50.30
CA SER A 4 69.38 28.67 50.21
C SER A 4 68.59 27.89 49.17
N THR A 5 67.63 27.08 49.62
CA THR A 5 66.69 26.38 48.74
C THR A 5 65.55 27.34 48.38
N GLN A 6 65.71 28.09 47.28
CA GLN A 6 64.59 28.82 46.67
C GLN A 6 63.67 27.83 45.97
N ARG A 7 62.54 27.50 46.61
CA ARG A 7 61.44 26.77 45.99
C ARG A 7 60.77 27.71 44.98
N ALA A 8 61.14 27.56 43.71
CA ALA A 8 60.51 28.27 42.61
C ALA A 8 59.01 27.94 42.59
N ALA A 9 58.18 28.94 42.87
CA ALA A 9 56.74 28.86 42.65
C ALA A 9 56.51 28.68 41.15
N LYS A 10 56.02 27.49 40.77
CA LYS A 10 55.54 27.19 39.42
C LYS A 10 54.41 28.18 39.13
N ARG A 11 54.68 29.18 38.27
CA ARG A 11 53.64 30.06 37.73
C ARG A 11 52.67 29.18 36.96
N LEU A 12 51.50 28.90 37.54
CA LEU A 12 50.39 28.28 36.83
C LEU A 12 50.04 29.19 35.65
N ALA A 13 49.88 28.60 34.46
CA ALA A 13 49.38 29.30 33.30
C ALA A 13 48.04 29.97 33.64
N PRO A 14 47.67 31.10 33.01
CA PRO A 14 46.37 31.71 33.22
C PRO A 14 45.28 30.69 32.86
N CYS A 15 44.64 30.10 33.88
CA CYS A 15 43.50 29.23 33.70
C CYS A 15 42.36 30.10 33.17
N THR A 16 41.85 29.75 31.98
CA THR A 16 40.65 30.42 31.48
C THR A 16 39.46 29.71 32.12
N PRO A 17 38.60 30.43 32.87
CA PRO A 17 37.44 29.80 33.48
C PRO A 17 36.47 29.32 32.41
N CYS A 18 36.02 28.08 32.53
CA CYS A 18 34.99 27.49 31.69
C CYS A 18 33.74 27.23 32.53
N TRP A 19 32.59 27.59 31.97
CA TRP A 19 31.30 27.36 32.59
C TRP A 19 30.61 26.18 31.91
N GLU A 20 29.97 25.33 32.71
CA GLU A 20 29.27 24.14 32.23
C GLU A 20 27.89 23.98 32.87
N PHE A 21 26.96 23.35 32.17
CA PHE A 21 25.64 22.98 32.66
C PHE A 21 25.38 21.48 32.50
N GLN A 22 24.61 20.91 33.42
CA GLN A 22 24.32 19.48 33.41
C GLN A 22 23.17 19.17 32.44
N VAL A 23 23.50 18.42 31.39
CA VAL A 23 22.52 17.97 30.38
C VAL A 23 21.78 16.73 30.86
N GLN A 24 22.51 15.79 31.45
CA GLN A 24 21.95 14.57 32.03
C GLN A 24 22.74 14.19 33.28
N ALA A 25 22.02 13.99 34.39
CA ALA A 25 22.63 13.52 35.62
C ALA A 25 23.05 12.04 35.49
N PRO A 26 24.17 11.63 36.12
CA PRO A 26 25.08 12.44 36.94
C PRO A 26 26.24 13.11 36.18
N ASP A 27 26.66 12.57 35.03
CA ASP A 27 28.01 12.83 34.51
C ASP A 27 28.08 13.57 33.17
N MET A 28 26.95 13.94 32.57
CA MET A 28 26.96 14.64 31.29
C MET A 28 26.89 16.16 31.49
N TRP A 29 28.06 16.78 31.46
CA TRP A 29 28.26 18.24 31.51
C TRP A 29 28.56 18.77 30.11
N MET A 30 27.98 19.92 29.78
CA MET A 30 28.23 20.59 28.51
C MET A 30 28.67 22.01 28.77
N GLN A 31 29.69 22.45 28.03
CA GLN A 31 30.21 23.80 28.14
C GLN A 31 29.20 24.82 27.60
N TYR A 32 29.09 25.95 28.28
CA TYR A 32 28.37 27.10 27.72
C TYR A 32 29.06 27.60 26.45
N PRO A 33 28.30 28.08 25.44
CA PRO A 33 28.89 28.80 24.32
C PRO A 33 29.78 29.95 24.80
N ALA A 34 30.85 30.24 24.07
CA ALA A 34 31.90 31.18 24.50
C ALA A 34 31.37 32.56 24.93
N ASP A 35 30.35 33.08 24.24
CA ASP A 35 29.75 34.37 24.58
C ASP A 35 28.93 34.33 25.88
N ALA A 36 28.12 33.27 26.07
CA ALA A 36 27.37 33.08 27.30
C ALA A 36 28.30 32.82 28.50
N GLY A 37 29.35 32.02 28.31
CA GLY A 37 30.37 31.76 29.32
C GLY A 37 31.10 33.05 29.76
N ARG A 38 31.35 33.97 28.83
CA ARG A 38 31.95 35.28 29.15
C ARG A 38 31.01 36.15 29.97
N CYS A 39 29.73 36.24 29.59
CA CYS A 39 28.74 36.99 30.36
C CYS A 39 28.55 36.41 31.77
N LEU A 40 28.57 35.09 31.91
CA LEU A 40 28.52 34.40 33.20
C LEU A 40 29.72 34.78 34.07
N GLU A 41 30.94 34.70 33.53
CA GLU A 41 32.14 35.05 34.27
C GLU A 41 32.15 36.52 34.66
N GLU A 42 31.77 37.44 33.77
CA GLU A 42 31.66 38.87 34.08
C GLU A 42 30.66 39.16 35.21
N ALA A 43 29.49 38.51 35.18
CA ALA A 43 28.48 38.65 36.23
C ALA A 43 28.94 38.04 37.57
N TYR A 44 29.63 36.91 37.51
CA TYR A 44 30.20 36.24 38.67
C TYR A 44 31.30 37.08 39.33
N GLN A 45 32.23 37.62 38.54
CA GLN A 45 33.30 38.52 39.02
C GLN A 45 32.75 39.85 39.54
N ALA A 46 31.62 40.31 39.02
CA ALA A 46 30.89 41.49 39.52
C ALA A 46 30.06 41.20 40.79
N TRP A 47 30.16 40.01 41.39
CA TRP A 47 29.43 39.59 42.59
C TRP A 47 27.90 39.72 42.47
N LYS A 48 27.36 39.56 41.26
CA LYS A 48 25.91 39.50 41.07
C LYS A 48 25.38 38.17 41.62
N SER A 49 24.23 38.20 42.28
CA SER A 49 23.57 36.99 42.75
C SER A 49 22.90 36.21 41.61
N THR A 50 22.46 36.92 40.56
CA THR A 50 21.79 36.35 39.40
C THR A 50 22.25 37.00 38.10
N CYS A 51 22.14 36.26 37.00
CA CYS A 51 22.44 36.73 35.65
C CYS A 51 21.45 36.11 34.66
N THR A 52 21.08 36.84 33.62
CA THR A 52 20.25 36.32 32.53
C THR A 52 21.09 36.14 31.29
N VAL A 53 21.03 34.95 30.69
CA VAL A 53 21.75 34.61 29.46
C VAL A 53 20.81 34.05 28.41
N CYS A 54 21.03 34.43 27.15
CA CYS A 54 20.30 33.91 26.01
C CYS A 54 21.18 32.87 25.30
N ILE A 55 20.67 31.64 25.18
CA ILE A 55 21.33 30.56 24.45
C ILE A 55 20.38 30.14 23.34
N HIS A 56 20.79 30.42 22.10
CA HIS A 56 19.92 30.37 20.93
C HIS A 56 18.65 31.23 21.15
N GLN A 57 17.48 30.62 21.16
CA GLN A 57 16.17 31.28 21.30
C GLN A 57 15.58 31.20 22.72
N TYR A 58 16.33 30.65 23.68
CA TYR A 58 15.84 30.43 25.04
C TYR A 58 16.57 31.34 26.03
N GLU A 59 15.79 31.92 26.93
CA GLU A 59 16.28 32.77 28.00
C GLU A 59 16.39 31.99 29.31
N TYR A 60 17.54 32.10 29.95
CA TYR A 60 17.86 31.37 31.18
C TYR A 60 18.26 32.35 32.28
N VAL A 61 17.69 32.17 33.46
CA VAL A 61 18.12 32.84 34.69
C VAL A 61 19.10 31.93 35.42
N ILE A 62 20.26 32.48 35.71
CA ILE A 62 21.35 31.82 36.39
C ILE A 62 21.37 32.34 37.82
N ASP A 63 21.33 31.43 38.77
CA ASP A 63 21.48 31.73 40.19
C ASP A 63 22.84 31.20 40.66
N PHE A 64 23.75 32.13 40.95
CA PHE A 64 25.12 31.78 41.38
C PHE A 64 25.16 31.30 42.84
N ARG A 65 24.13 31.60 43.65
CA ARG A 65 24.06 31.15 45.03
C ARG A 65 23.76 29.65 45.10
N TRP A 66 22.86 29.19 44.23
CA TRP A 66 22.48 27.79 44.15
C TRP A 66 23.21 27.01 43.07
N MET A 67 24.00 27.70 42.25
CA MET A 67 24.68 27.14 41.08
C MET A 67 23.68 26.41 40.17
N THR A 68 22.59 27.10 39.84
CA THR A 68 21.52 26.58 38.97
C THR A 68 21.20 27.50 37.82
N GLN A 69 20.79 26.90 36.72
CA GLN A 69 20.20 27.55 35.55
C GLN A 69 18.72 27.19 35.48
N THR A 70 17.85 28.19 35.38
CA THR A 70 16.40 28.00 35.19
C THR A 70 15.98 28.54 33.84
N ASN A 71 15.37 27.70 33.01
CA ASN A 71 14.75 28.12 31.76
C ASN A 71 13.47 28.92 32.06
N GLN A 72 13.38 30.19 31.62
CA GLN A 72 12.24 31.05 31.96
C GLN A 72 10.92 30.57 31.37
N ALA A 73 10.94 29.96 30.19
CA ALA A 73 9.72 29.51 29.51
C ALA A 73 9.12 28.24 30.16
N THR A 74 9.96 27.36 30.72
CA THR A 74 9.52 26.05 31.24
C THR A 74 9.65 25.89 32.75
N GLY A 75 10.35 26.80 33.42
CA GLY A 75 10.66 26.72 34.85
C GLY A 75 11.63 25.58 35.23
N LYS A 76 12.18 24.84 34.26
CA LYS A 76 13.08 23.71 34.52
C LYS A 76 14.47 24.21 34.93
N GLY A 77 14.95 23.71 36.06
CA GLY A 77 16.28 23.98 36.61
C GLY A 77 17.31 22.92 36.23
N ARG A 78 18.57 23.33 36.02
CA ARG A 78 19.73 22.46 35.80
C ARG A 78 20.92 22.94 36.65
N PRO A 79 21.71 22.05 37.26
CA PRO A 79 22.95 22.43 37.91
C PRO A 79 23.96 23.01 36.93
N ILE A 80 24.75 23.98 37.41
CA ILE A 80 25.87 24.58 36.67
C ILE A 80 27.16 24.48 37.50
N ARG A 81 28.32 24.55 36.84
CA ARG A 81 29.62 24.62 37.52
C ARG A 81 30.60 25.49 36.75
N ARG A 82 31.59 26.01 37.49
CA ARG A 82 32.75 26.71 36.95
C ARG A 82 33.98 25.82 37.15
N THR A 83 34.71 25.58 36.09
CA THR A 83 35.94 24.79 36.06
C THR A 83 37.09 25.66 35.55
N GLU A 84 38.32 25.28 35.93
CA GLU A 84 39.54 25.93 35.46
C GLU A 84 40.22 24.96 34.51
N ASP A 85 40.32 25.30 33.22
CA ASP A 85 41.03 24.46 32.24
C ASP A 85 42.53 24.42 32.60
N THR A 86 42.95 23.47 33.43
CA THR A 86 44.36 23.28 33.77
C THR A 86 45.13 22.39 32.80
N GLU A 87 44.47 21.75 31.83
CA GLU A 87 45.12 20.70 31.02
C GLU A 87 44.74 20.75 29.54
N ARG A 88 45.28 21.74 28.81
CA ARG A 88 45.72 21.45 27.44
C ARG A 88 47.14 20.93 27.54
N HIS A 89 47.30 19.62 27.41
CA HIS A 89 48.59 18.96 27.26
C HIS A 89 49.49 19.79 26.34
N ALA A 90 50.60 20.26 26.89
CA ALA A 90 51.71 20.78 26.10
C ALA A 90 52.12 19.66 25.14
N ALA A 91 51.98 19.91 23.84
CA ALA A 91 52.40 19.01 22.80
C ALA A 91 53.89 18.69 22.96
N ASP A 92 54.20 17.43 23.25
CA ASP A 92 55.56 16.89 23.15
C ASP A 92 55.92 16.76 21.66
N PRO A 93 56.99 17.43 21.18
CA PRO A 93 57.35 17.44 19.76
C PRO A 93 57.96 16.13 19.23
N ASP A 94 58.16 15.11 20.07
CA ASP A 94 58.70 13.80 19.68
C ASP A 94 57.61 12.73 19.35
N SER A 95 56.31 13.10 19.42
CA SER A 95 55.18 12.21 19.09
C SER A 95 54.86 12.08 17.59
N ASP A 96 55.52 12.87 16.73
CA ASP A 96 55.06 13.15 15.36
C ASP A 96 55.23 11.99 14.37
N ALA A 97 56.17 11.06 14.63
CA ALA A 97 56.42 9.92 13.74
C ALA A 97 55.43 8.76 13.95
N SER A 98 54.96 8.56 15.19
CA SER A 98 53.96 7.54 15.53
C SER A 98 52.57 7.96 15.03
N ASP A 99 52.26 9.25 15.12
CA ASP A 99 51.00 9.83 14.66
C ASP A 99 50.81 9.70 13.13
N MET A 100 51.88 9.79 12.34
CA MET A 100 51.78 9.64 10.89
C MET A 100 51.48 8.19 10.48
N GLN A 101 52.10 7.21 11.14
CA GLN A 101 51.81 5.79 10.90
C GLN A 101 50.37 5.43 11.29
N GLU A 102 49.87 5.98 12.39
CA GLU A 102 48.49 5.76 12.81
C GLU A 102 47.48 6.43 11.86
N ARG A 103 47.78 7.63 11.35
CA ARG A 103 46.97 8.29 10.31
C ARG A 103 46.93 7.47 9.02
N ASP A 104 48.06 6.95 8.57
CA ASP A 104 48.12 6.11 7.37
C ASP A 104 47.34 4.81 7.56
N ALA A 105 47.43 4.19 8.74
CA ALA A 105 46.63 3.00 9.08
C ALA A 105 45.13 3.30 9.04
N ARG A 106 44.69 4.40 9.67
CA ARG A 106 43.29 4.84 9.64
C ARG A 106 42.81 5.17 8.23
N GLN A 107 43.65 5.76 7.38
CA GLN A 107 43.31 6.02 5.98
C GLN A 107 43.13 4.73 5.19
N ARG A 108 43.98 3.71 5.43
CA ARG A 108 43.81 2.39 4.79
C ARG A 108 42.55 1.69 5.26
N GLU A 109 42.25 1.71 6.56
CA GLU A 109 41.02 1.14 7.11
C GLU A 109 39.78 1.86 6.54
N MET A 110 39.80 3.18 6.51
CA MET A 110 38.70 3.97 5.94
C MET A 110 38.50 3.67 4.45
N LYS A 111 39.59 3.53 3.70
CA LYS A 111 39.52 3.12 2.29
C LYS A 111 38.95 1.71 2.14
N GLN A 112 39.40 0.74 2.95
CA GLN A 112 38.85 -0.61 2.94
C GLN A 112 37.36 -0.64 3.25
N LEU A 113 36.91 0.13 4.24
CA LEU A 113 35.48 0.26 4.56
C LEU A 113 34.69 0.91 3.43
N SER A 114 35.25 1.92 2.77
CA SER A 114 34.64 2.57 1.61
C SER A 114 34.50 1.59 0.44
N ASP A 115 35.56 0.85 0.12
CA ASP A 115 35.57 -0.15 -0.95
C ASP A 115 34.57 -1.28 -0.65
N TRP A 116 34.52 -1.74 0.61
CA TRP A 116 33.57 -2.75 1.06
C TRP A 116 32.12 -2.26 0.98
N ASN A 117 31.84 -1.03 1.41
CA ASN A 117 30.50 -0.44 1.32
C ASN A 117 30.06 -0.28 -0.15
N MET A 118 30.97 0.13 -1.03
CA MET A 118 30.72 0.21 -2.47
C MET A 118 30.38 -1.16 -3.06
N GLN A 119 31.13 -2.21 -2.71
CA GLN A 119 30.85 -3.57 -3.16
C GLN A 119 29.49 -4.09 -2.66
N LEU A 120 29.13 -3.78 -1.41
CA LEU A 120 27.83 -4.14 -0.84
C LEU A 120 26.68 -3.44 -1.57
N GLN A 121 26.85 -2.16 -1.90
CA GLN A 121 25.86 -1.41 -2.69
C GLN A 121 25.68 -1.99 -4.09
N GLU A 122 26.76 -2.40 -4.74
CA GLU A 122 26.70 -3.06 -6.04
C GLU A 122 25.97 -4.41 -5.97
N GLN A 123 26.23 -5.22 -4.94
CA GLN A 123 25.49 -6.47 -4.70
C GLN A 123 23.99 -6.23 -4.49
N LEU A 124 23.62 -5.26 -3.65
CA LEU A 124 22.22 -4.92 -3.40
C LEU A 124 21.53 -4.39 -4.67
N ALA A 125 22.23 -3.65 -5.52
CA ALA A 125 21.71 -3.21 -6.80
C ALA A 125 21.44 -4.40 -7.74
N ALA A 126 22.39 -5.34 -7.85
CA ALA A 126 22.22 -6.54 -8.67
C ALA A 126 21.06 -7.44 -8.18
N GLU A 127 20.90 -7.60 -6.87
CA GLU A 127 19.78 -8.35 -6.29
C GLU A 127 18.43 -7.67 -6.57
N ARG A 128 18.38 -6.33 -6.48
CA ARG A 128 17.17 -5.57 -6.81
C ARG A 128 16.79 -5.75 -8.28
N ASP A 129 17.76 -5.65 -9.18
CA ASP A 129 17.52 -5.81 -10.62
C ASP A 129 17.04 -7.24 -10.95
N GLN A 130 17.61 -8.24 -10.28
CA GLN A 130 17.14 -9.63 -10.38
C GLN A 130 15.70 -9.79 -9.90
N HIS A 131 15.36 -9.18 -8.76
CA HIS A 131 14.00 -9.20 -8.23
C HIS A 131 12.99 -8.47 -9.15
N GLU A 132 13.38 -7.37 -9.79
CA GLU A 132 12.55 -6.70 -10.80
C GLU A 132 12.28 -7.57 -12.02
N LEU A 133 13.28 -8.31 -12.50
CA LEU A 133 13.12 -9.29 -13.59
C LEU A 133 12.14 -10.40 -13.21
N ASP A 134 12.21 -10.90 -11.98
CA ASP A 134 11.31 -11.95 -11.51
C ASP A 134 9.87 -11.45 -11.35
N ILE A 135 9.67 -10.21 -10.87
CA ILE A 135 8.37 -9.54 -10.89
C ILE A 135 7.83 -9.42 -12.33
N ALA A 136 8.66 -9.00 -13.28
CA ALA A 136 8.26 -8.86 -14.67
C ALA A 136 7.84 -10.21 -15.28
N ARG A 137 8.58 -11.29 -14.99
CA ARG A 137 8.22 -12.66 -15.40
C ARG A 137 6.88 -13.10 -14.85
N LEU A 138 6.62 -12.84 -13.56
CA LEU A 138 5.34 -13.17 -12.93
C LEU A 138 4.17 -12.38 -13.52
N ARG A 139 4.37 -11.09 -13.84
CA ARG A 139 3.36 -10.28 -14.53
C ARG A 139 3.03 -10.83 -15.91
N ALA A 140 4.04 -11.13 -16.71
CA ALA A 140 3.85 -11.72 -18.05
C ALA A 140 3.11 -13.08 -17.97
N ALA A 141 3.47 -13.94 -17.03
CA ALA A 141 2.79 -15.21 -16.80
C ALA A 141 1.30 -15.00 -16.43
N ARG A 142 1.01 -14.02 -15.55
CA ARG A 142 -0.35 -13.67 -15.17
C ARG A 142 -1.18 -13.15 -16.36
N GLU A 143 -0.60 -12.30 -17.19
CA GLU A 143 -1.27 -11.77 -18.40
C GLU A 143 -1.61 -12.89 -19.38
N MET A 144 -0.68 -13.83 -19.60
CA MET A 144 -0.95 -15.02 -20.41
C MET A 144 -2.11 -15.86 -19.86
N HIS A 145 -2.14 -16.08 -18.53
CA HIS A 145 -3.23 -16.82 -17.90
C HIS A 145 -4.58 -16.08 -17.99
N GLN A 146 -4.59 -14.76 -17.83
CA GLN A 146 -5.81 -13.96 -17.96
C GLN A 146 -6.32 -13.93 -19.40
N GLY A 147 -5.42 -13.82 -20.38
CA GLY A 147 -5.78 -13.95 -21.81
C GLY A 147 -6.37 -15.32 -22.13
N ALA A 148 -5.77 -16.39 -21.62
CA ALA A 148 -6.27 -17.76 -21.80
C ALA A 148 -7.65 -17.97 -21.14
N ALA A 149 -7.83 -17.46 -19.91
CA ALA A 149 -9.12 -17.51 -19.22
C ALA A 149 -10.21 -16.73 -19.99
N GLY A 150 -9.89 -15.54 -20.49
CA GLY A 150 -10.81 -14.75 -21.32
C GLY A 150 -11.19 -15.43 -22.64
N CYS A 151 -10.25 -16.15 -23.27
CA CYS A 151 -10.54 -16.96 -24.46
C CYS A 151 -11.47 -18.14 -24.14
N ALA A 152 -11.24 -18.85 -23.02
CA ALA A 152 -12.09 -19.97 -22.60
C ALA A 152 -13.52 -19.51 -22.25
N GLU A 153 -13.66 -18.39 -21.54
CA GLU A 153 -14.96 -17.81 -21.20
C GLU A 153 -15.74 -17.37 -22.45
N ARG A 154 -15.05 -16.76 -23.43
CA ARG A 154 -15.66 -16.38 -24.71
C ARG A 154 -16.16 -17.59 -25.52
N LEU A 155 -15.39 -18.67 -25.56
CA LEU A 155 -15.80 -19.91 -26.21
C LEU A 155 -16.97 -20.58 -25.49
N GLN A 156 -17.01 -20.50 -24.16
CA GLN A 156 -18.16 -20.98 -23.39
C GLN A 156 -19.42 -20.19 -23.71
N TRP A 157 -19.33 -18.85 -23.72
CA TRP A 157 -20.45 -17.99 -24.08
C TRP A 157 -20.99 -18.28 -25.49
N GLN A 158 -20.09 -18.51 -26.48
CA GLN A 158 -20.52 -18.89 -27.83
C GLN A 158 -21.30 -20.20 -27.85
N ARG A 159 -20.83 -21.24 -27.15
CA ARG A 159 -21.55 -22.53 -27.05
C ARG A 159 -22.91 -22.38 -26.38
N ASP A 160 -23.00 -21.61 -25.31
CA ASP A 160 -24.26 -21.37 -24.60
C ASP A 160 -25.25 -20.60 -25.50
N HIS A 161 -24.75 -19.61 -26.27
CA HIS A 161 -25.57 -18.87 -27.23
C HIS A 161 -26.07 -19.76 -28.38
N GLU A 162 -25.22 -20.62 -28.95
CA GLU A 162 -25.60 -21.61 -29.96
C GLU A 162 -26.65 -22.59 -29.42
N PHE A 163 -26.47 -23.06 -28.18
CA PHE A 163 -27.43 -23.95 -27.53
C PHE A 163 -28.80 -23.29 -27.32
N ILE A 164 -28.83 -22.05 -26.84
CA ILE A 164 -30.07 -21.28 -26.66
C ILE A 164 -30.75 -21.06 -28.02
N SER A 165 -29.99 -20.69 -29.05
CA SER A 165 -30.52 -20.50 -30.40
C SER A 165 -31.13 -21.79 -30.95
N HIS A 166 -30.47 -22.95 -30.74
CA HIS A 166 -30.99 -24.24 -31.16
C HIS A 166 -32.29 -24.60 -30.43
N GLN A 167 -32.35 -24.37 -29.11
CA GLN A 167 -33.57 -24.60 -28.31
C GLN A 167 -34.75 -23.75 -28.79
N GLN A 168 -34.50 -22.48 -29.14
CA GLN A 168 -35.52 -21.60 -29.70
C GLN A 168 -36.02 -22.08 -31.06
N ALA A 169 -35.10 -22.50 -31.95
CA ALA A 169 -35.47 -23.06 -33.25
C ALA A 169 -36.29 -24.35 -33.11
N GLU A 170 -35.89 -25.24 -32.19
CA GLU A 170 -36.63 -26.48 -31.91
C GLU A 170 -38.04 -26.18 -31.37
N LYS A 171 -38.16 -25.19 -30.48
CA LYS A 171 -39.47 -24.75 -29.98
C LYS A 171 -40.34 -24.20 -31.10
N ALA A 172 -39.79 -23.31 -31.94
CA ALA A 172 -40.52 -22.75 -33.08
C ALA A 172 -41.03 -23.85 -34.03
N MET A 173 -40.19 -24.85 -34.32
CA MET A 173 -40.59 -26.00 -35.14
C MET A 173 -41.72 -26.82 -34.48
N LYS A 174 -41.68 -27.03 -33.16
CA LYS A 174 -42.76 -27.71 -32.43
C LYS A 174 -44.08 -26.93 -32.44
N ASP A 175 -44.00 -25.60 -32.33
CA ASP A 175 -45.16 -24.72 -32.40
C ASP A 175 -45.78 -24.76 -33.82
N GLU A 176 -44.96 -24.76 -34.87
CA GLU A 176 -45.41 -24.94 -36.27
C GLU A 176 -46.08 -26.31 -36.49
N ILE A 177 -45.48 -27.40 -36.00
CA ILE A 177 -46.07 -28.74 -36.08
C ILE A 177 -47.43 -28.77 -35.36
N SER A 178 -47.54 -28.11 -34.21
CA SER A 178 -48.79 -28.05 -33.45
C SER A 178 -49.88 -27.30 -34.22
N SER A 179 -49.53 -26.17 -34.83
CA SER A 179 -50.43 -25.39 -35.70
C SER A 179 -50.91 -26.21 -36.91
N LEU A 180 -50.01 -26.96 -37.56
CA LEU A 180 -50.38 -27.83 -38.67
C LEU A 180 -51.31 -28.96 -38.24
N ASN A 181 -51.08 -29.57 -37.07
CA ASN A 181 -51.96 -30.62 -36.55
C ASN A 181 -53.37 -30.07 -36.26
N GLU A 182 -53.48 -28.86 -35.73
CA GLU A 182 -54.77 -28.20 -35.51
C GLU A 182 -55.50 -27.91 -36.83
N TRP A 183 -54.77 -27.45 -37.85
CA TRP A 183 -55.32 -27.26 -39.19
C TRP A 183 -55.81 -28.58 -39.82
N ILE A 184 -55.04 -29.66 -39.69
CA ILE A 184 -55.44 -31.00 -40.16
C ILE A 184 -56.72 -31.46 -39.45
N ALA A 185 -56.82 -31.27 -38.13
CA ALA A 185 -58.00 -31.65 -37.37
C ALA A 185 -59.25 -30.87 -37.82
N ASN A 186 -59.11 -29.57 -38.11
CA ASN A 186 -60.21 -28.76 -38.63
C ASN A 186 -60.65 -29.21 -40.04
N LEU A 187 -59.72 -29.55 -40.92
CA LEU A 187 -60.05 -30.09 -42.24
C LEU A 187 -60.77 -31.45 -42.15
N GLN A 188 -60.33 -32.33 -41.24
CA GLN A 188 -61.00 -33.60 -41.00
C GLN A 188 -62.44 -33.39 -40.53
N TYR A 189 -62.65 -32.44 -39.61
CA TYR A 189 -63.99 -32.07 -39.15
C TYR A 189 -64.88 -31.57 -40.30
N GLN A 190 -64.38 -30.70 -41.18
CA GLN A 190 -65.13 -30.23 -42.35
C GLN A 190 -65.49 -31.38 -43.32
N LEU A 191 -64.56 -32.31 -43.55
CA LEU A 191 -64.81 -33.48 -44.39
C LEU A 191 -65.89 -34.39 -43.80
N ASP A 192 -65.89 -34.60 -42.49
CA ASP A 192 -66.90 -35.41 -41.81
C ASP A 192 -68.27 -34.74 -41.81
N GLU A 193 -68.32 -33.42 -41.64
CA GLU A 193 -69.55 -32.63 -41.78
C GLU A 193 -70.13 -32.73 -43.21
N GLU A 194 -69.30 -32.55 -44.24
CA GLU A 194 -69.74 -32.76 -45.63
C GLU A 194 -70.23 -34.18 -45.90
N ARG A 195 -69.57 -35.19 -45.33
CA ARG A 195 -69.99 -36.59 -45.45
C ARG A 195 -71.36 -36.80 -44.80
N SER A 196 -71.56 -36.26 -43.60
CA SER A 196 -72.84 -36.33 -42.89
C SER A 196 -73.97 -35.66 -43.68
N GLN A 197 -73.72 -34.49 -44.26
CA GLN A 197 -74.68 -33.79 -45.11
C GLN A 197 -75.03 -34.61 -46.37
N LYS A 198 -74.04 -35.22 -47.03
CA LYS A 198 -74.26 -36.10 -48.19
C LYS A 198 -75.07 -37.34 -47.82
N GLU A 199 -74.79 -37.97 -46.68
CA GLU A 199 -75.57 -39.11 -46.16
C GLU A 199 -77.01 -38.72 -45.84
N HIS A 200 -77.21 -37.56 -45.22
CA HIS A 200 -78.54 -37.04 -44.91
C HIS A 200 -79.37 -36.80 -46.18
N VAL A 201 -78.79 -36.15 -47.20
CA VAL A 201 -79.43 -35.96 -48.51
C VAL A 201 -79.71 -37.31 -49.18
N ALA A 202 -78.79 -38.27 -49.10
CA ALA A 202 -79.00 -39.60 -49.65
C ALA A 202 -80.12 -40.37 -48.94
N GLU A 203 -80.32 -40.17 -47.63
CA GLU A 203 -81.43 -40.75 -46.86
C GLU A 203 -82.78 -40.12 -47.25
N GLU A 204 -82.85 -38.79 -47.33
CA GLU A 204 -84.03 -38.07 -47.80
C GLU A 204 -84.45 -38.51 -49.22
N LEU A 205 -83.48 -38.65 -50.13
CA LEU A 205 -83.75 -39.20 -51.46
C LEU A 205 -84.24 -40.66 -51.42
N ARG A 206 -83.75 -41.47 -50.49
CA ARG A 206 -84.24 -42.85 -50.28
C ARG A 206 -85.68 -42.87 -49.76
N ARG A 207 -86.04 -41.97 -48.83
CA ARG A 207 -87.42 -41.79 -48.34
C ARG A 207 -88.37 -41.36 -49.45
N LEU A 208 -88.05 -40.28 -50.16
CA LEU A 208 -88.86 -39.79 -51.29
C LEU A 208 -89.07 -40.87 -52.37
N ARG A 209 -88.03 -41.66 -52.66
CA ARG A 209 -88.15 -42.78 -53.60
C ARG A 209 -89.07 -43.89 -53.08
N HIS A 210 -89.02 -44.19 -51.79
CA HIS A 210 -89.91 -45.17 -51.15
C HIS A 210 -91.37 -44.71 -51.22
N ASP A 211 -91.63 -43.44 -50.93
CA ASP A 211 -92.98 -42.84 -50.98
C ASP A 211 -93.54 -42.82 -52.41
N PHE A 212 -92.73 -42.43 -53.40
CA PHE A 212 -93.16 -42.47 -54.80
C PHE A 212 -93.51 -43.90 -55.26
N ARG A 213 -92.74 -44.90 -54.80
CA ARG A 213 -93.02 -46.31 -55.12
C ARG A 213 -94.29 -46.80 -54.42
N SER A 214 -94.57 -46.38 -53.19
CA SER A 214 -95.80 -46.78 -52.49
C SER A 214 -97.05 -46.15 -53.11
N GLU A 215 -96.98 -44.90 -53.57
CA GLU A 215 -98.06 -44.24 -54.32
C GLU A 215 -98.35 -44.92 -55.67
N GLN A 216 -97.31 -45.31 -56.43
CA GLN A 216 -97.48 -46.06 -57.68
C GLN A 216 -98.18 -47.41 -57.49
N VAL A 217 -97.87 -48.12 -56.40
CA VAL A 217 -98.53 -49.39 -56.08
C VAL A 217 -99.98 -49.14 -55.63
N GLY A 218 -100.26 -48.06 -54.90
CA GLY A 218 -101.63 -47.67 -54.51
C GLY A 218 -102.54 -47.29 -55.69
N MET A 219 -102.01 -46.58 -56.70
CA MET A 219 -102.75 -46.25 -57.92
C MET A 219 -103.11 -47.48 -58.78
N SER A 220 -102.29 -48.54 -58.73
CA SER A 220 -102.54 -49.78 -59.49
C SER A 220 -103.65 -50.65 -58.90
N VAL A 221 -103.99 -50.48 -57.62
CA VAL A 221 -105.02 -51.30 -56.92
C VAL A 221 -106.43 -50.70 -57.05
N CYS A 222 -106.57 -49.43 -57.45
CA CYS A 222 -107.88 -48.77 -57.61
C CYS A 222 -108.50 -48.90 -59.02
N PHE A 223 -107.88 -49.66 -59.94
CA PHE A 223 -108.36 -49.86 -61.32
C PHE A 223 -108.89 -51.28 -61.63
N LEU A 224 -109.19 -52.07 -60.59
CA LEU A 224 -109.87 -53.37 -60.68
C LEU A 224 -111.16 -53.33 -59.85
#